data_AF-A0A1N7AFM0-F1
#
_entry.id   AF-A0A1N7AFM0-F1
#
_cell.length_a   1.000
_cell.length_b   1.000
_cell.length_c   1.000
_cell.angle_alpha   90.00
_cell.angle_beta   90.00
_cell.angle_gamma   90.00
#
_symmetry.space_group_name_H-M   'P 1'
#
loop_
_entity.id
_entity.type
_entity.pdbx_description
1 polymer ?
#
loop_
_entity_poly.entity_id
_entity_poly.type
_entity_poly.pdbx_seq_one_letter_code
_entity_poly.pdbx_strand_id
1 'polypeptide(L)'
;MKTRYWAAALLSLGTWLVIGSGLLHHQQRLDELQRQQLDATRLPTLQSELDALRTTQTQLQSELDDLVNQLTTFNQAQAQLDERLTRQQTQLTALLNPPEDPRWHSLSLRIQQLETRTTQPPKPVASARKPPQRPAPVRAAPALPALPLLIGVELRGAERFLAVAPAGSRTLNEVRLLRAGDRIDAWTLRRLERQAAVFASPGQPDHTLALP
;
A
#
# COMPACT_ATOMS: atom_id res chain seq x y z
N MET A 1 49.22 -45.33 100.50
CA MET A 1 47.87 -44.87 100.06
C MET A 1 47.88 -43.90 98.85
N LYS A 2 48.89 -43.88 97.95
CA LYS A 2 48.95 -42.91 96.82
C LYS A 2 48.83 -43.52 95.40
N THR A 3 48.80 -44.84 95.24
CA THR A 3 48.80 -45.50 93.92
C THR A 3 47.41 -45.74 93.32
N ARG A 4 46.33 -45.46 94.06
CA ARG A 4 44.95 -45.71 93.59
C ARG A 4 44.32 -44.55 92.80
N TYR A 5 44.91 -43.35 92.85
CA TYR A 5 44.35 -42.16 92.18
C TYR A 5 44.75 -42.04 90.69
N TRP A 6 45.86 -42.65 90.28
CA TRP A 6 46.34 -42.59 88.88
C TRP A 6 45.52 -43.46 87.92
N ALA A 7 45.00 -44.59 88.40
CA ALA A 7 44.14 -45.47 87.60
C ALA A 7 42.77 -44.85 87.29
N ALA A 8 42.20 -44.10 88.24
CA ALA A 8 40.92 -43.40 88.05
C ALA A 8 41.05 -42.20 87.08
N ALA A 9 42.18 -41.49 87.11
CA ALA A 9 42.45 -40.39 86.20
C ALA A 9 42.60 -40.85 84.73
N LEU A 10 43.28 -41.97 84.48
CA LEU A 10 43.47 -42.51 83.12
C LEU A 10 42.17 -43.07 82.50
N LEU A 11 41.27 -43.63 83.31
CA LEU A 11 39.96 -44.10 82.83
C LEU A 11 39.02 -42.95 82.43
N SER A 12 39.09 -41.82 83.14
CA SER A 12 38.34 -40.62 82.77
C SER A 12 38.86 -40.00 81.46
N LEU A 13 40.18 -39.96 81.24
CA LEU A 13 40.75 -39.42 80.01
C LEU A 13 40.37 -40.26 78.77
N GLY A 14 40.35 -41.59 78.91
CA GLY A 14 39.96 -42.50 77.84
C GLY A 14 38.47 -42.41 77.46
N THR A 15 37.58 -42.20 78.43
CA THR A 15 36.14 -41.99 78.17
C THR A 15 35.86 -40.65 77.50
N TRP A 16 36.56 -39.58 77.89
CA TRP A 16 36.48 -38.29 77.20
C TRP A 16 36.99 -38.35 75.75
N LEU A 17 38.04 -39.13 75.47
CA LEU A 17 38.56 -39.31 74.11
C LEU A 17 37.56 -40.04 73.19
N VAL A 18 36.90 -41.09 73.71
CA VAL A 18 35.90 -41.86 72.95
C VAL A 18 34.64 -41.04 72.68
N ILE A 19 34.16 -40.28 73.67
CA ILE A 19 32.99 -39.39 73.50
C ILE A 19 33.32 -38.26 72.50
N GLY A 20 34.51 -37.65 72.61
CA GLY A 20 34.98 -36.63 71.66
C GLY A 20 35.11 -37.17 70.24
N SER A 21 35.64 -38.38 70.06
CA SER A 21 35.78 -39.03 68.75
C SER A 21 34.42 -39.42 68.13
N GLY A 22 33.49 -39.92 68.95
CA GLY A 22 32.11 -40.18 68.50
C GLY A 22 31.37 -38.92 68.07
N LEU A 23 31.59 -37.79 68.76
CA LEU A 23 31.00 -36.51 68.40
C LEU A 23 31.56 -35.98 67.06
N LEU A 24 32.88 -36.05 66.87
CA LEU A 24 33.54 -35.69 65.60
C LEU A 24 33.02 -36.54 64.43
N HIS A 25 32.90 -37.84 64.63
CA HIS A 25 32.36 -38.77 63.62
C HIS A 25 30.90 -38.45 63.28
N HIS A 26 30.10 -38.09 64.29
CA HIS A 26 28.71 -37.69 64.07
C HIS A 26 28.62 -36.36 63.30
N GLN A 27 29.45 -35.36 63.62
CA GLN A 27 29.49 -34.09 62.89
C GLN A 27 29.86 -34.30 61.42
N GLN A 28 30.87 -35.14 61.15
CA GLN A 28 31.26 -35.49 59.79
C GLN A 28 30.12 -36.14 58.99
N ARG A 29 29.35 -37.04 59.60
CA ARG A 29 28.18 -37.64 58.95
C ARG A 29 27.09 -36.62 58.65
N LEU A 30 26.85 -35.65 59.54
CA LEU A 30 25.87 -34.60 59.29
C LEU A 30 26.31 -33.70 58.14
N ASP A 31 27.58 -33.32 58.09
CA ASP A 31 28.14 -32.54 56.99
C ASP A 31 28.06 -33.30 55.65
N GLU A 32 28.36 -34.61 55.65
CA GLU A 32 28.23 -35.46 54.46
C GLU A 32 26.78 -35.58 53.99
N LEU A 33 25.84 -35.82 54.90
CA LEU A 33 24.40 -35.87 54.57
C LEU A 33 23.89 -34.53 54.06
N GLN A 34 24.34 -33.42 54.65
CA GLN A 34 23.96 -32.07 54.22
C GLN A 34 24.52 -31.75 52.83
N ARG A 35 25.77 -32.16 52.54
CA ARG A 35 26.36 -32.03 51.19
C ARG A 35 25.62 -32.89 50.17
N GLN A 36 25.29 -34.13 50.51
CA GLN A 36 24.53 -35.02 49.62
C GLN A 36 23.12 -34.46 49.35
N GLN A 37 22.43 -33.91 50.35
CA GLN A 37 21.14 -33.26 50.14
C GLN A 37 21.25 -32.01 49.26
N LEU A 38 22.27 -31.20 49.47
CA LEU A 38 22.54 -30.02 48.63
C LEU A 38 22.82 -30.43 47.18
N ASP A 39 23.66 -31.43 46.95
CA ASP A 39 23.97 -31.92 45.60
C ASP A 39 22.76 -32.59 44.93
N ALA A 40 22.00 -33.39 45.69
CA ALA A 40 20.78 -34.04 45.21
C ALA A 40 19.69 -33.03 44.81
N THR A 41 19.66 -31.85 45.43
CA THR A 41 18.71 -30.79 45.09
C THR A 41 19.25 -29.86 44.00
N ARG A 42 20.56 -29.61 43.98
CA ARG A 42 21.20 -28.68 43.04
C ARG A 42 21.25 -29.22 41.61
N LEU A 43 21.56 -30.50 41.44
CA LEU A 43 21.62 -31.13 40.11
C LEU A 43 20.29 -31.07 39.34
N PRO A 44 19.13 -31.48 39.91
CA PRO A 44 17.86 -31.37 39.21
C PRO A 44 17.42 -29.93 39.00
N THR A 45 17.76 -29.01 39.92
CA THR A 45 17.48 -27.58 39.74
C THR A 45 18.23 -27.02 38.54
N LEU A 46 19.55 -27.28 38.43
CA LEU A 46 20.35 -26.86 37.28
C LEU A 46 19.91 -27.51 35.97
N GLN A 47 19.48 -28.78 36.00
CA GLN A 47 18.89 -29.44 34.84
C GLN A 47 17.59 -28.74 34.40
N SER A 48 16.71 -28.42 35.35
CA SER A 48 15.47 -27.70 35.05
C SER A 48 15.72 -26.30 34.50
N GLU A 49 16.73 -25.59 35.01
CA GLU A 49 17.14 -24.29 34.48
C GLU A 49 17.72 -24.39 33.07
N LEU A 50 18.54 -25.42 32.79
CA LEU A 50 19.06 -25.69 31.45
C LEU A 50 17.94 -26.02 30.46
N ASP A 51 16.97 -26.82 30.87
CA ASP A 51 15.80 -27.16 30.04
C ASP A 51 14.92 -25.94 29.81
N ALA A 52 14.72 -25.09 30.83
CA ALA A 52 14.01 -23.83 30.68
C ALA A 52 14.74 -22.88 29.71
N LEU A 53 16.06 -22.73 29.84
CA LEU A 53 16.88 -21.93 28.91
C LEU A 53 16.86 -22.48 27.49
N ARG A 54 16.86 -23.80 27.32
CA ARG A 54 16.74 -24.44 26.01
C ARG A 54 15.37 -24.16 25.39
N THR A 55 14.32 -24.22 26.20
CA THR A 55 12.94 -23.94 25.76
C THR A 55 12.81 -22.48 25.32
N THR A 56 13.31 -21.53 26.10
CA THR A 56 13.30 -20.11 25.72
C THR A 56 14.14 -19.84 24.48
N GLN A 57 15.29 -20.52 24.32
CA GLN A 57 16.09 -20.43 23.10
C GLN A 57 15.30 -20.91 21.87
N THR A 58 14.62 -22.06 21.96
CA THR A 58 13.81 -22.57 20.84
C THR A 58 12.63 -21.65 20.52
N GLN A 59 12.02 -21.05 21.53
CA GLN A 59 10.94 -20.08 21.34
C GLN A 59 11.45 -18.83 20.62
N LEU A 60 12.56 -18.24 21.07
CA LEU A 60 13.18 -17.08 20.41
C LEU A 60 13.59 -17.40 18.97
N GLN A 61 14.11 -18.60 18.70
CA GLN A 61 14.40 -19.03 17.32
C GLN A 61 13.14 -19.08 16.46
N SER A 62 12.04 -19.62 16.99
CA SER A 62 10.77 -19.66 16.26
C SER A 62 10.19 -18.27 16.01
N GLU A 63 10.31 -17.34 16.97
CA GLU A 63 9.88 -15.95 16.81
C GLU A 63 10.72 -15.22 15.77
N LEU A 64 12.04 -15.46 15.74
CA LEU A 64 12.93 -14.91 14.70
C LEU A 64 12.57 -15.44 13.31
N ASP A 65 12.34 -16.74 13.17
CA ASP A 65 11.93 -17.33 11.90
C ASP A 65 10.59 -16.75 11.42
N ASP A 66 9.62 -16.57 12.32
CA ASP A 66 8.35 -15.93 11.99
C ASP A 66 8.55 -14.47 11.56
N LEU A 67 9.39 -13.71 12.27
CA LEU A 67 9.70 -12.32 11.91
C LEU A 67 10.37 -12.22 10.53
N VAL A 68 11.28 -13.16 10.21
CA VAL A 68 11.92 -13.25 8.90
C VAL A 68 10.90 -13.59 7.81
N ASN A 69 9.96 -14.50 8.08
CA ASN A 69 8.87 -14.83 7.17
C ASN A 69 7.92 -13.63 6.95
N GLN A 70 7.63 -12.87 8.00
CA GLN A 70 6.85 -11.63 7.89
C GLN A 70 7.59 -10.57 7.06
N LEU A 71 8.90 -10.40 7.26
CA LEU A 71 9.68 -9.43 6.50
C LEU A 71 9.81 -9.82 5.01
N THR A 72 9.97 -11.11 4.72
CA THR A 72 10.03 -11.60 3.33
C THR A 72 8.70 -11.44 2.62
N THR A 73 7.59 -11.78 3.25
CA THR A 73 6.23 -11.55 2.69
C THR A 73 5.93 -10.07 2.49
N PHE A 74 6.34 -9.20 3.43
CA PHE A 74 6.22 -7.75 3.27
C PHE A 74 7.04 -7.24 2.07
N ASN A 75 8.30 -7.67 1.91
CA ASN A 75 9.13 -7.30 0.76
C ASN A 75 8.52 -7.77 -0.56
N GLN A 76 7.96 -8.98 -0.61
CA GLN A 76 7.27 -9.48 -1.80
C GLN A 76 6.04 -8.63 -2.13
N ALA A 77 5.25 -8.24 -1.13
CA ALA A 77 4.11 -7.36 -1.32
C ALA A 77 4.54 -5.98 -1.84
N GLN A 78 5.64 -5.41 -1.33
CA GLN A 78 6.20 -4.16 -1.85
C GLN A 78 6.64 -4.29 -3.31
N ALA A 79 7.37 -5.36 -3.67
CA ALA A 79 7.79 -5.59 -5.04
C ALA A 79 6.60 -5.72 -6.01
N GLN A 80 5.50 -6.35 -5.57
CA GLN A 80 4.27 -6.42 -6.36
C GLN A 80 3.58 -5.06 -6.54
N LEU A 81 3.63 -4.20 -5.52
CA LEU A 81 3.10 -2.84 -5.63
C LEU A 81 3.94 -1.99 -6.58
N ASP A 82 5.27 -2.06 -6.49
CA ASP A 82 6.19 -1.36 -7.40
C ASP A 82 6.01 -1.81 -8.84
N GLU A 83 5.82 -3.11 -9.07
CA GLU A 83 5.54 -3.62 -10.41
C GLU A 83 4.21 -3.08 -10.95
N ARG A 84 3.15 -3.04 -10.12
CA ARG A 84 1.86 -2.46 -10.51
C ARG A 84 1.97 -0.97 -10.81
N LEU A 85 2.72 -0.21 -10.00
CA LEU A 85 2.96 1.21 -10.21
C LEU A 85 3.72 1.43 -11.53
N THR A 86 4.77 0.66 -11.78
CA THR A 86 5.53 0.70 -13.03
C THR A 86 4.66 0.39 -14.24
N ARG A 87 3.81 -0.65 -14.16
CA ARG A 87 2.84 -0.98 -15.22
C ARG A 87 1.85 0.17 -15.44
N GLN A 88 1.28 0.74 -14.38
CA GLN A 88 0.37 1.88 -14.49
C GLN A 88 1.05 3.10 -15.11
N GLN A 89 2.27 3.41 -14.69
CA GLN A 89 3.04 4.52 -15.23
C GLN A 89 3.40 4.28 -16.70
N THR A 90 3.68 3.04 -17.09
CA THR A 90 3.91 2.66 -18.49
C THR A 90 2.64 2.82 -19.32
N GLN A 91 1.49 2.41 -18.79
CA GLN A 91 0.18 2.60 -19.45
C GLN A 91 -0.15 4.09 -19.61
N LEU A 92 0.05 4.90 -18.58
CA LEU A 92 -0.14 6.35 -18.65
C LEU A 92 0.80 6.97 -19.68
N THR A 93 2.07 6.58 -19.68
CA THR A 93 3.05 7.07 -20.66
C THR A 93 2.66 6.69 -22.09
N ALA A 94 2.16 5.47 -22.31
CA ALA A 94 1.67 5.04 -23.62
C ALA A 94 0.38 5.76 -24.05
N LEU A 95 -0.46 6.20 -23.12
CA LEU A 95 -1.65 7.01 -23.41
C LEU A 95 -1.29 8.47 -23.70
N LEU A 96 -0.36 9.05 -22.95
CA LEU A 96 0.10 10.43 -23.12
C LEU A 96 0.98 10.58 -24.36
N ASN A 97 1.78 9.56 -24.66
CA ASN A 97 2.68 9.53 -25.81
C ASN A 97 2.44 8.23 -26.59
N PRO A 98 1.31 8.13 -27.32
CA PRO A 98 1.05 6.97 -28.15
C PRO A 98 2.20 6.81 -29.13
N PRO A 99 2.71 5.58 -29.34
CA PRO A 99 3.79 5.35 -30.28
C PRO A 99 3.40 5.92 -31.64
N GLU A 100 4.24 6.82 -32.18
CA GLU A 100 4.05 7.36 -33.52
C GLU A 100 4.04 6.21 -34.51
N ASP A 101 2.84 5.83 -34.95
CA ASP A 101 2.69 4.84 -36.00
C ASP A 101 3.38 5.42 -37.26
N PRO A 102 4.42 4.78 -37.83
CA PRO A 102 5.10 5.29 -39.03
C PRO A 102 4.14 5.45 -40.22
N ARG A 103 2.98 4.80 -40.14
CA ARG A 103 1.85 4.98 -41.04
C ARG A 103 1.30 6.41 -41.01
N TRP A 104 1.23 7.08 -39.86
CA TRP A 104 0.80 8.49 -39.77
C TRP A 104 1.74 9.43 -40.51
N HIS A 105 3.06 9.23 -40.37
CA HIS A 105 4.07 9.97 -41.12
C HIS A 105 3.94 9.77 -42.63
N SER A 106 3.68 8.54 -43.08
CA SER A 106 3.43 8.28 -44.51
C SER A 106 2.11 8.89 -45.00
N LEU A 107 1.07 8.91 -44.15
CA LEU A 107 -0.23 9.50 -44.47
C LEU A 107 -0.13 11.02 -44.56
N SER A 108 0.57 11.66 -43.62
CA SER A 108 0.78 13.12 -43.62
C SER A 108 1.62 13.56 -44.82
N LEU A 109 2.69 12.84 -45.17
CA LEU A 109 3.44 13.07 -46.40
C LEU A 109 2.56 12.94 -47.65
N ARG A 110 1.68 11.94 -47.68
CA ARG A 110 0.78 11.70 -48.83
C ARG A 110 -0.32 12.76 -48.92
N ILE A 111 -0.85 13.23 -47.79
CA ILE A 111 -1.75 14.39 -47.72
C ILE A 111 -1.03 15.63 -48.23
N GLN A 112 0.21 15.89 -47.78
CA GLN A 112 0.99 17.05 -48.22
C GLN A 112 1.32 16.99 -49.73
N GLN A 113 1.57 15.80 -50.28
CA GLN A 113 1.73 15.60 -51.73
C GLN A 113 0.42 15.81 -52.51
N LEU A 114 -0.73 15.47 -51.93
CA LEU A 114 -2.04 15.72 -52.53
C LEU A 114 -2.41 17.20 -52.44
N GLU A 115 -2.14 17.85 -51.33
CA GLU A 115 -2.35 19.29 -51.14
C GLU A 115 -1.48 20.10 -52.10
N THR A 116 -0.20 19.75 -52.26
CA THR A 116 0.69 20.42 -53.23
C THR A 116 0.23 20.21 -54.68
N ARG A 117 -0.29 19.04 -55.03
CA ARG A 117 -0.92 18.80 -56.34
C ARG A 117 -2.24 19.53 -56.54
N THR A 118 -2.99 19.77 -55.48
CA THR A 118 -4.28 20.49 -55.52
C THR A 118 -4.08 22.01 -55.52
N THR A 119 -2.99 22.49 -54.91
CA THR A 119 -2.58 23.91 -54.89
C THR A 119 -1.79 24.30 -56.14
N GLN A 120 -1.34 23.32 -56.94
CA GLN A 120 -0.74 23.58 -58.23
C GLN A 120 -1.82 24.09 -59.20
N PRO A 121 -1.66 25.28 -59.81
CA PRO A 121 -2.67 25.86 -60.67
C PRO A 121 -2.96 24.92 -61.85
N PRO A 122 -4.23 24.77 -62.27
CA PRO A 122 -4.54 23.95 -63.44
C PRO A 122 -3.81 24.52 -64.65
N LYS A 123 -3.05 23.65 -65.33
CA LYS A 123 -2.45 23.96 -66.62
C LYS A 123 -3.60 24.39 -67.57
N PRO A 124 -3.50 25.50 -68.31
CA PRO A 124 -4.66 26.06 -68.99
C PRO A 124 -5.12 25.13 -70.09
N VAL A 125 -6.30 24.52 -69.92
CA VAL A 125 -7.09 24.02 -71.04
C VAL A 125 -8.16 25.07 -71.30
N ALA A 126 -8.09 25.68 -72.47
CA ALA A 126 -9.04 26.69 -72.89
C ALA A 126 -10.45 26.09 -72.95
N SER A 127 -11.37 26.58 -72.11
CA SER A 127 -12.79 26.54 -72.43
C SER A 127 -13.58 27.55 -71.62
N ALA A 128 -14.33 28.39 -72.34
CA ALA A 128 -15.17 29.44 -71.82
C ALA A 128 -16.44 28.89 -71.16
N ARG A 129 -16.82 29.40 -69.97
CA ARG A 129 -18.23 29.71 -69.62
C ARG A 129 -18.42 30.38 -68.24
N LYS A 130 -19.07 31.56 -68.31
CA LYS A 130 -20.07 32.24 -67.45
C LYS A 130 -20.12 31.99 -65.91
N PRO A 131 -20.26 33.04 -65.07
CA PRO A 131 -20.19 32.93 -63.61
C PRO A 131 -21.49 32.40 -62.95
N PRO A 132 -21.41 31.63 -61.84
CA PRO A 132 -22.58 31.24 -61.06
C PRO A 132 -22.92 32.29 -59.97
N GLN A 133 -24.23 32.39 -59.68
CA GLN A 133 -24.85 33.29 -58.72
C GLN A 133 -24.54 32.94 -57.25
N ARG A 134 -24.54 33.99 -56.43
CA ARG A 134 -24.45 34.01 -54.96
C ARG A 134 -25.54 33.13 -54.30
N PRO A 135 -25.21 32.23 -53.35
CA PRO A 135 -26.22 31.51 -52.58
C PRO A 135 -26.83 32.39 -51.47
N ALA A 136 -28.13 32.21 -51.25
CA ALA A 136 -28.94 32.87 -50.22
C ALA A 136 -28.58 32.39 -48.80
N PRO A 137 -28.87 33.18 -47.74
CA PRO A 137 -28.51 32.81 -46.37
C PRO A 137 -29.32 31.61 -45.87
N VAL A 138 -28.61 30.57 -45.44
CA VAL A 138 -29.19 29.39 -44.80
C VAL A 138 -29.68 29.77 -43.40
N ARG A 139 -30.94 29.44 -43.11
CA ARG A 139 -31.61 29.64 -41.83
C ARG A 139 -30.82 28.94 -40.71
N ALA A 140 -30.37 29.70 -39.72
CA ALA A 140 -29.60 29.18 -38.59
C ALA A 140 -30.40 28.11 -37.84
N ALA A 141 -29.79 26.94 -37.67
CA ALA A 141 -30.32 25.88 -36.80
C ALA A 141 -30.36 26.38 -35.33
N PRO A 142 -31.25 25.84 -34.47
CA PRO A 142 -31.29 26.20 -33.06
C PRO A 142 -29.91 25.96 -32.42
N ALA A 143 -29.39 26.95 -31.69
CA ALA A 143 -28.12 26.80 -30.98
C ALA A 143 -28.27 25.72 -29.91
N LEU A 144 -27.37 24.73 -29.92
CA LEU A 144 -27.30 23.73 -28.87
C LEU A 144 -26.89 24.42 -27.55
N PRO A 145 -27.49 24.08 -26.39
CA PRO A 145 -27.07 24.58 -25.11
C PRO A 145 -25.61 24.18 -24.86
N ALA A 146 -24.79 25.12 -24.42
CA ALA A 146 -23.38 24.87 -24.17
C ALA A 146 -23.21 23.94 -22.96
N LEU A 147 -22.26 23.00 -23.06
CA LEU A 147 -21.96 22.04 -21.99
C LEU A 147 -21.28 22.74 -20.81
N PRO A 148 -21.57 22.32 -19.56
CA PRO A 148 -20.92 22.88 -18.38
C PRO A 148 -19.42 22.53 -18.37
N LEU A 149 -18.62 23.40 -17.75
CA LEU A 149 -17.20 23.16 -17.55
C LEU A 149 -16.99 22.26 -16.32
N LEU A 150 -16.28 21.15 -16.48
CA LEU A 150 -15.91 20.27 -15.37
C LEU A 150 -14.61 20.76 -14.74
N ILE A 151 -14.63 20.95 -13.42
CA ILE A 151 -13.46 21.42 -12.66
C ILE A 151 -12.83 20.27 -11.89
N GLY A 152 -13.64 19.39 -11.30
CA GLY A 152 -13.15 18.25 -10.54
C GLY A 152 -14.24 17.50 -9.79
N VAL A 153 -13.82 16.52 -8.98
CA VAL A 153 -14.70 15.76 -8.09
C VAL A 153 -14.31 16.00 -6.65
N GLU A 154 -15.30 16.31 -5.83
CA GLU A 154 -15.15 16.49 -4.39
C GLU A 154 -15.82 15.32 -3.64
N LEU A 155 -15.19 14.85 -2.57
CA LEU A 155 -15.74 13.81 -1.70
C LEU A 155 -16.16 14.44 -0.37
N ARG A 156 -17.42 14.26 0.03
CA ARG A 156 -17.94 14.70 1.34
C ARG A 156 -18.50 13.49 2.07
N GLY A 157 -17.74 13.01 3.05
CA GLY A 157 -18.02 11.72 3.69
C GLY A 157 -17.93 10.59 2.67
N ALA A 158 -19.05 9.88 2.45
CA ALA A 158 -19.14 8.80 1.46
C ALA A 158 -19.78 9.23 0.13
N GLU A 159 -20.16 10.51 -0.02
CA GLU A 159 -20.83 11.01 -1.23
C GLU A 159 -19.85 11.75 -2.14
N ARG A 160 -19.96 11.50 -3.45
CA ARG A 160 -19.18 12.18 -4.50
C ARG A 160 -20.00 13.30 -5.12
N PHE A 161 -19.41 14.48 -5.20
CA PHE A 161 -19.98 15.67 -5.83
C PHE A 161 -19.11 16.08 -7.01
N LEU A 162 -19.75 16.49 -8.09
CA LEU A 162 -19.06 17.02 -9.27
C LEU A 162 -19.01 18.55 -9.18
N ALA A 163 -17.81 19.11 -9.17
CA ALA A 163 -17.60 20.56 -9.25
C ALA A 163 -17.68 20.99 -10.71
N VAL A 164 -18.70 21.79 -11.02
CA VAL A 164 -18.94 22.33 -12.36
C VAL A 164 -19.15 23.83 -12.33
N ALA A 165 -18.81 24.49 -13.44
CA ALA A 165 -19.18 25.88 -13.68
C ALA A 165 -20.05 26.00 -14.95
N PRO A 166 -20.88 27.04 -15.05
CA PRO A 166 -21.60 27.36 -16.28
C PRO A 166 -20.65 27.48 -17.47
N ALA A 167 -21.16 27.19 -18.67
CA ALA A 167 -20.38 27.29 -19.89
C ALA A 167 -19.82 28.71 -20.08
N GLY A 168 -18.50 28.83 -20.23
CA GLY A 168 -17.82 30.12 -20.43
C GLY A 168 -17.54 30.91 -19.14
N SER A 169 -17.82 30.35 -17.96
CA SER A 169 -17.43 30.96 -16.69
C SER A 169 -15.90 31.08 -16.58
N ARG A 170 -15.44 32.19 -16.01
CA ARG A 170 -14.03 32.46 -15.73
C ARG A 170 -13.75 32.72 -14.25
N THR A 171 -14.75 32.51 -13.38
CA THR A 171 -14.64 32.82 -11.95
C THR A 171 -15.03 31.61 -11.09
N LEU A 172 -14.37 31.46 -9.94
CA LEU A 172 -14.66 30.35 -9.02
C LEU A 172 -15.97 30.55 -8.24
N ASN A 173 -16.53 31.75 -8.20
CA ASN A 173 -17.77 32.05 -7.48
C ASN A 173 -19.00 31.41 -8.13
N GLU A 174 -18.91 31.03 -9.40
CA GLU A 174 -20.00 30.40 -10.15
C GLU A 174 -19.92 28.87 -10.09
N VAL A 175 -18.92 28.31 -9.41
CA VAL A 175 -18.74 26.87 -9.26
C VAL A 175 -19.80 26.30 -8.33
N ARG A 176 -20.44 25.23 -8.78
CA ARG A 176 -21.46 24.50 -8.03
C ARG A 176 -21.08 23.04 -7.90
N LEU A 177 -21.41 22.47 -6.75
CA LEU A 177 -21.30 21.04 -6.50
C LEU A 177 -22.61 20.37 -6.86
N LEU A 178 -22.57 19.44 -7.80
CA LEU A 178 -23.72 18.66 -8.24
C LEU A 178 -23.61 17.21 -7.76
N ARG A 179 -24.72 16.66 -7.30
CA ARG A 179 -24.93 15.21 -7.14
C ARG A 179 -25.84 14.68 -8.26
N ALA A 180 -25.96 13.36 -8.37
CA ALA A 180 -26.91 12.75 -9.31
C ALA A 180 -28.33 13.25 -9.03
N GLY A 181 -28.98 13.82 -10.05
CA GLY A 181 -30.28 14.49 -10.00
C GLY A 181 -30.21 16.01 -9.99
N ASP A 182 -29.07 16.62 -9.66
CA ASP A 182 -28.93 18.07 -9.64
C ASP A 182 -28.80 18.66 -11.04
N ARG A 183 -29.27 19.89 -11.20
CA ARG A 183 -29.25 20.62 -12.47
C ARG A 183 -28.34 21.84 -12.45
N ILE A 184 -27.73 22.12 -13.59
CA ILE A 184 -27.05 23.37 -13.91
C ILE A 184 -27.50 23.80 -15.31
N ASP A 185 -28.09 24.99 -15.41
CA ASP A 185 -28.70 25.49 -16.63
C ASP A 185 -29.69 24.48 -17.27
N ALA A 186 -29.45 24.08 -18.52
CA ALA A 186 -30.25 23.10 -19.24
C ALA A 186 -29.81 21.64 -18.99
N TRP A 187 -28.79 21.41 -18.16
CA TRP A 187 -28.15 20.12 -17.95
C TRP A 187 -28.47 19.55 -16.58
N THR A 188 -28.87 18.29 -16.53
CA THR A 188 -29.06 17.54 -15.29
C THR A 188 -28.02 16.43 -15.20
N LEU A 189 -27.31 16.35 -14.08
CA LEU A 189 -26.36 15.26 -13.83
C LEU A 189 -27.14 13.97 -13.55
N ARG A 190 -27.17 13.03 -14.50
CA ARG A 190 -27.87 11.74 -14.30
C ARG A 190 -27.08 10.80 -13.41
N ARG A 191 -25.79 10.65 -13.71
CA ARG A 191 -24.89 9.73 -13.02
C ARG A 191 -23.48 10.30 -12.98
N LEU A 192 -22.82 10.10 -11.84
CA LEU A 192 -21.40 10.37 -11.65
C LEU A 192 -20.69 9.02 -11.52
N GLU A 193 -19.93 8.67 -12.55
CA GLU A 193 -19.15 7.44 -12.62
C GLU A 193 -17.73 7.66 -12.09
N ARG A 194 -16.91 6.61 -12.14
CA ARG A 194 -15.53 6.66 -11.65
C ARG A 194 -14.66 7.66 -12.41
N GLN A 195 -14.88 7.76 -13.72
CA GLN A 195 -14.04 8.50 -14.67
C GLN A 195 -14.84 9.40 -15.63
N ALA A 196 -16.16 9.46 -15.48
CA ALA A 196 -17.04 10.24 -16.34
C ALA A 196 -18.28 10.75 -15.58
N ALA A 197 -18.86 11.84 -16.09
CA ALA A 197 -20.14 12.38 -15.66
C ALA A 197 -21.12 12.34 -16.84
N VAL A 198 -22.33 11.84 -16.61
CA VAL A 198 -23.38 11.73 -17.63
C VAL A 198 -24.42 12.82 -17.41
N PHE A 199 -24.55 13.72 -18.37
CA PHE A 199 -25.50 14.82 -18.36
C PHE A 199 -26.65 14.58 -19.33
N ALA A 200 -27.82 15.08 -18.98
CA ALA A 200 -28.99 15.06 -19.86
C ALA A 200 -29.55 16.47 -20.01
N SER A 201 -30.01 16.80 -21.22
CA SER A 201 -30.76 18.01 -21.50
C SER A 201 -32.04 17.69 -22.27
N PRO A 202 -33.11 18.50 -22.12
CA PRO A 202 -34.38 18.26 -22.81
C PRO A 202 -34.20 18.22 -24.34
N GLY A 203 -34.68 17.15 -24.98
CA GLY A 203 -34.64 17.01 -26.44
C GLY A 203 -33.28 16.64 -27.04
N GLN A 204 -32.30 16.26 -26.21
CA GLN A 204 -30.98 15.80 -26.65
C GLN A 204 -30.63 14.43 -26.06
N PRO A 205 -29.74 13.66 -26.73
CA PRO A 205 -29.19 12.45 -26.15
C PRO A 205 -28.39 12.77 -24.88
N ASP A 206 -28.19 11.78 -24.02
CA ASP A 206 -27.31 11.92 -22.87
C ASP A 206 -25.86 12.16 -23.35
N HIS A 207 -25.18 13.09 -22.70
CA HIS A 207 -23.81 13.49 -23.01
C HIS A 207 -22.87 13.04 -21.90
N THR A 208 -21.83 12.30 -22.25
CA THR A 208 -20.83 11.80 -21.31
C THR A 208 -19.58 12.66 -21.39
N LEU A 209 -19.21 13.28 -20.27
CA LEU A 209 -18.02 14.11 -20.14
C LEU A 209 -16.99 13.37 -19.27
N ALA A 210 -15.75 13.28 -19.76
CA ALA A 210 -14.66 12.72 -18.97
C ALA A 210 -14.33 13.65 -17.80
N LEU A 211 -14.07 13.06 -16.64
CA LEU A 211 -13.58 13.83 -15.49
C LEU A 211 -12.13 14.27 -15.74
N PRO A 212 -11.74 15.48 -15.27
CA PRO A 212 -10.35 15.94 -15.35
C PRO A 212 -9.40 15.13 -14.46
#